data_AF-A0A533I0M8-F1
#
_entry.id   AF-A0A533I0M8-F1
#
_cell.length_a   1.000
_cell.length_b   1.000
_cell.length_c   1.000
_cell.angle_alpha   90.00
_cell.angle_beta   90.00
_cell.angle_gamma   90.00
#
_symmetry.space_group_name_H-M   'P 1'
#
loop_
_entity.id
_entity.type
_entity.pdbx_description
1 polymer ?
#
loop_
_entity_poly.entity_id
_entity_poly.type
_entity_poly.pdbx_seq_one_letter_code
_entity_poly.pdbx_strand_id
1 'polypeptide(L)'
;MTKKEFLENAIKHSHAFRKPRQEFLLANLDKFTEYVKVDANEICDYTDFSLVALHLLVKNGHEVDALKTIDNITGYMNRKFENFCIAIAMGEI
;
A
#
# COMPACT_ATOMS: atom_id res chain seq x y z
N MET A 1 9.27 -12.50 1.13
CA MET A 1 8.85 -11.26 0.46
C MET A 1 8.63 -10.20 1.52
N THR A 2 9.27 -9.04 1.37
CA THR A 2 9.14 -7.88 2.26
C THR A 2 8.00 -6.96 1.83
N LYS A 3 7.59 -6.03 2.70
CA LYS A 3 6.62 -4.99 2.34
C LYS A 3 7.10 -4.14 1.16
N LYS A 4 8.39 -3.80 1.13
CA LYS A 4 9.03 -3.06 0.03
C LYS A 4 8.89 -3.82 -1.30
N GLU A 5 9.25 -5.10 -1.32
CA GLU A 5 9.15 -5.96 -2.51
C GLU A 5 7.70 -6.09 -2.98
N PHE A 6 6.75 -6.25 -2.05
CA PHE A 6 5.32 -6.30 -2.38
C PHE A 6 4.85 -4.99 -3.03
N LEU A 7 5.16 -3.84 -2.42
CA LEU A 7 4.75 -2.53 -2.94
C LEU A 7 5.42 -2.21 -4.28
N GLU A 8 6.71 -2.52 -4.43
CA GLU A 8 7.42 -2.38 -5.71
C GLU A 8 6.74 -3.20 -6.81
N ASN A 9 6.40 -4.45 -6.50
CA ASN A 9 5.71 -5.33 -7.44
C ASN A 9 4.31 -4.78 -7.80
N ALA A 10 3.56 -4.30 -6.80
CA ALA A 10 2.27 -3.65 -7.01
C ALA A 10 2.39 -2.39 -7.87
N ILE A 11 3.41 -1.54 -7.67
CA ILE A 11 3.63 -0.33 -8.47
C ILE A 11 3.91 -0.68 -9.93
N LYS A 12 4.76 -1.68 -10.19
CA LYS A 12 5.17 -2.08 -11.54
C LYS A 12 4.03 -2.73 -12.34
N HIS A 13 3.16 -3.49 -11.68
CA HIS A 13 2.14 -4.31 -12.35
C HIS A 13 0.71 -3.79 -12.16
N SER A 14 0.48 -2.80 -11.30
CA SER A 14 -0.85 -2.21 -11.17
C SER A 14 -1.20 -1.37 -12.39
N HIS A 15 -2.33 -1.69 -13.02
CA HIS A 15 -2.94 -0.88 -14.07
C HIS A 15 -3.38 0.52 -13.57
N ALA A 16 -3.35 0.77 -12.26
CA ALA A 16 -3.66 2.06 -11.64
C ALA A 16 -2.67 3.16 -12.03
N PHE A 17 -1.41 2.80 -12.27
CA PHE A 17 -0.34 3.78 -12.42
C PHE A 17 0.11 3.90 -13.86
N ARG A 18 -0.10 5.10 -14.43
CA ARG A 18 0.60 5.50 -15.66
C ARG A 18 2.09 5.68 -15.36
N LYS A 19 2.91 5.52 -16.39
CA LYS A 19 4.38 5.54 -16.31
C LYS A 19 4.98 6.65 -15.41
N PRO A 20 4.54 7.92 -15.48
CA PRO A 20 5.09 8.97 -14.61
C PRO A 20 4.84 8.73 -13.11
N ARG A 21 3.67 8.17 -12.73
CA ARG A 21 3.36 7.85 -11.33
C ARG A 21 4.20 6.67 -10.85
N GLN A 22 4.41 5.68 -11.71
CA GLN A 22 5.28 4.54 -11.41
C GLN A 22 6.72 5.00 -11.17
N GLU A 23 7.27 5.81 -12.08
CA GLU A 23 8.62 6.36 -11.97
C GLU A 23 8.79 7.19 -10.69
N PHE A 24 7.82 8.05 -10.36
CA PHE A 24 7.83 8.82 -9.13
C PHE A 24 7.84 7.94 -7.88
N LEU A 25 6.95 6.94 -7.80
CA LEU A 25 6.85 6.04 -6.65
C LEU A 25 8.10 5.17 -6.51
N LEU A 26 8.65 4.66 -7.62
CA LEU A 26 9.87 3.85 -7.60
C LEU A 26 11.09 4.68 -7.17
N ALA A 27 11.19 5.94 -7.60
CA ALA A 27 12.24 6.85 -7.15
C ALA A 27 12.14 7.21 -5.66
N ASN A 28 10.95 7.09 -5.07
CA ASN A 28 10.67 7.37 -3.66
C ASN A 28 10.28 6.12 -2.87
N LEU A 29 10.66 4.93 -3.35
CA LEU A 29 10.13 3.65 -2.86
C LEU A 29 10.36 3.44 -1.37
N ASP A 30 11.53 3.83 -0.84
CA ASP A 30 11.84 3.70 0.59
C ASP A 30 10.91 4.55 1.44
N LYS A 31 10.82 5.86 1.14
CA LYS A 31 9.89 6.79 1.81
C LYS A 31 8.44 6.34 1.70
N PHE A 32 8.04 5.87 0.52
CA PHE A 32 6.68 5.38 0.29
C PHE A 32 6.40 4.10 1.11
N THR A 33 7.36 3.19 1.19
CA THR A 33 7.23 1.95 1.98
C THR A 33 7.08 2.26 3.47
N GLU A 34 7.84 3.23 3.98
CA GLU A 34 7.70 3.70 5.37
C GLU A 34 6.35 4.38 5.61
N TYR A 35 5.90 5.20 4.65
CA TYR A 35 4.62 5.90 4.72
C TYR A 35 3.41 4.95 4.72
N VAL A 36 3.46 3.87 3.93
CA VAL A 36 2.38 2.88 3.86
C VAL A 36 2.35 2.06 5.16
N LYS A 37 1.51 2.52 6.08
CA LYS A 37 1.09 1.76 7.26
C LYS A 37 0.06 0.71 6.86
N VAL A 38 0.27 -0.51 7.33
CA VAL A 38 -0.65 -1.63 7.12
C VAL A 38 -1.67 -1.63 8.25
N ASP A 39 -2.83 -1.02 7.98
CA ASP A 39 -3.94 -0.92 8.93
C ASP A 39 -5.08 -1.84 8.47
N ALA A 40 -5.53 -2.72 9.38
CA ALA A 40 -6.62 -3.65 9.12
C ALA A 40 -7.94 -2.93 8.77
N ASN A 41 -8.22 -1.78 9.39
CA ASN A 41 -9.44 -1.02 9.14
C ASN A 41 -9.41 -0.34 7.77
N GLU A 42 -8.23 0.04 7.29
CA GLU A 42 -8.11 0.60 5.94
C GLU A 42 -8.16 -0.53 4.90
N ILE A 43 -7.52 -1.67 5.17
CA ILE A 43 -7.50 -2.80 4.24
C ILE A 43 -8.90 -3.38 4.03
N CYS A 44 -9.75 -3.44 5.07
CA CYS A 44 -11.08 -4.03 4.95
C CYS A 44 -11.99 -3.31 3.94
N ASP A 45 -11.70 -2.06 3.57
CA ASP A 45 -12.43 -1.34 2.52
C ASP A 45 -12.09 -1.84 1.11
N TYR A 46 -11.04 -2.66 0.96
CA TYR A 46 -10.52 -3.15 -0.32
C TYR A 46 -10.47 -4.68 -0.43
N THR A 47 -11.06 -5.41 0.52
CA THR A 47 -11.07 -6.88 0.53
C THR A 47 -12.38 -7.42 1.09
N ASP A 48 -12.78 -8.61 0.64
CA ASP A 48 -13.86 -9.39 1.28
C ASP A 48 -13.36 -10.20 2.49
N PHE A 49 -12.07 -10.09 2.84
CA PHE A 49 -11.48 -10.79 3.96
C PHE A 49 -11.97 -10.27 5.32
N SER A 50 -12.09 -11.15 6.30
CA SER A 50 -12.61 -10.80 7.63
C SER A 50 -11.73 -9.74 8.32
N LEU A 51 -12.35 -8.64 8.76
CA LEU A 51 -11.67 -7.60 9.57
C LEU A 51 -11.00 -8.17 10.83
N VAL A 52 -11.64 -9.15 11.48
CA VAL A 52 -11.05 -9.84 12.65
C VAL A 52 -9.77 -10.59 12.25
N ALA A 53 -9.79 -11.27 11.10
CA ALA A 53 -8.62 -11.97 10.58
C ALA A 53 -7.52 -10.99 10.14
N LEU A 54 -7.86 -9.86 9.53
CA LEU A 54 -6.90 -8.79 9.20
C LEU A 54 -6.20 -8.27 10.46
N HIS A 55 -6.96 -7.98 11.53
CA HIS A 55 -6.38 -7.57 12.79
C HIS A 55 -5.42 -8.60 13.37
N LEU A 56 -5.74 -9.90 13.26
CA LEU A 56 -4.85 -10.97 13.68
C LEU A 56 -3.56 -10.99 12.85
N LEU A 57 -3.64 -10.83 11.53
CA LEU A 57 -2.45 -10.77 10.68
C LEU A 57 -1.55 -9.59 11.06
N VAL A 58 -2.10 -8.38 11.12
CA VAL A 58 -1.34 -7.16 11.42
C VAL A 58 -0.72 -7.22 12.82
N LYS A 59 -1.49 -7.63 13.84
CA LYS A 59 -1.00 -7.71 15.23
C LYS A 59 0.14 -8.69 15.42
N ASN A 60 0.19 -9.75 14.59
CA ASN A 60 1.25 -10.75 14.62
C ASN A 60 2.39 -10.46 13.63
N GLY A 61 2.44 -9.27 13.03
CA GLY A 61 3.51 -8.86 12.12
C GLY A 61 3.40 -9.44 10.71
N HIS A 62 2.28 -10.06 10.35
CA HIS A 62 1.99 -10.59 9.02
C HIS A 62 1.44 -9.51 8.07
N GLU A 63 2.11 -8.35 8.04
CA GLU A 63 1.68 -7.19 7.25
C GLU A 63 1.54 -7.50 5.75
N VAL A 64 2.52 -8.24 5.20
CA VAL A 64 2.51 -8.61 3.77
C VAL A 64 1.36 -9.56 3.47
N ASP A 65 1.00 -10.45 4.39
CA ASP A 65 -0.10 -11.37 4.17
C ASP A 65 -1.46 -10.64 4.27
N ALA A 66 -1.57 -9.62 5.13
CA ALA A 66 -2.72 -8.72 5.13
C ALA A 66 -2.84 -7.92 3.81
N LEU A 67 -1.74 -7.42 3.27
CA LEU A 67 -1.75 -6.72 1.98
C LEU A 67 -2.14 -7.63 0.81
N LYS A 68 -1.80 -8.91 0.86
CA LYS A 68 -2.17 -9.89 -0.17
C LYS A 68 -3.67 -10.22 -0.21
N THR A 69 -4.43 -9.93 0.86
CA THR A 69 -5.88 -10.17 0.83
C THR A 69 -6.62 -9.12 0.02
N ILE A 70 -5.98 -7.99 -0.32
CA ILE A 70 -6.60 -6.88 -1.05
C ILE A 70 -7.04 -7.33 -2.45
N ASP A 71 -8.36 -7.39 -2.67
CA ASP A 71 -8.97 -7.72 -3.95
C ASP A 71 -8.88 -6.52 -4.91
N ASN A 72 -9.12 -5.31 -4.41
CA ASN A 72 -9.01 -4.06 -5.17
C ASN A 72 -7.67 -3.35 -4.95
N ILE A 73 -6.58 -3.98 -5.39
CA ILE A 73 -5.23 -3.43 -5.19
C ILE A 73 -5.03 -2.09 -5.90
N THR A 74 -5.67 -1.90 -7.05
CA THR A 74 -5.64 -0.65 -7.83
C THR A 74 -6.21 0.52 -7.02
N GLY A 75 -7.39 0.33 -6.41
CA GLY A 75 -8.03 1.34 -5.57
C GLY A 75 -7.18 1.69 -4.35
N TYR A 76 -6.70 0.66 -3.63
CA TYR A 76 -5.84 0.83 -2.47
C TYR A 76 -4.56 1.61 -2.81
N MET A 77 -3.85 1.20 -3.86
CA MET A 77 -2.59 1.83 -4.27
C MET A 77 -2.78 3.28 -4.73
N ASN A 78 -3.87 3.59 -5.45
CA ASN A 78 -4.18 4.97 -5.81
C ASN A 78 -4.38 5.86 -4.57
N ARG A 79 -5.14 5.37 -3.58
CA ARG A 79 -5.37 6.13 -2.35
C ARG A 79 -4.09 6.36 -1.57
N LYS A 80 -3.24 5.34 -1.45
CA LYS A 80 -1.91 5.47 -0.82
C LYS A 80 -1.02 6.45 -1.56
N PHE A 81 -1.03 6.44 -2.89
CA PHE A 81 -0.29 7.40 -3.71
C PHE A 81 -0.77 8.83 -3.50
N GLU A 82 -2.08 9.08 -3.53
CA GLU A 82 -2.64 10.42 -3.30
C GLU A 82 -2.27 10.97 -1.92
N ASN A 83 -2.46 10.17 -0.88
CA ASN A 83 -2.13 10.56 0.49
C ASN A 83 -0.62 10.82 0.65
N PHE A 84 0.23 10.01 0.01
CA PHE A 84 1.67 10.22 0.00
C PHE A 84 2.06 11.53 -0.70
N CYS A 85 1.47 11.84 -1.85
CA CYS A 85 1.69 13.11 -2.54
C CYS A 85 1.25 14.31 -1.70
N ILE A 86 0.12 14.20 -1.00
CA ILE A 86 -0.36 15.24 -0.07
C ILE A 86 0.66 15.43 1.06
N ALA A 87 1.12 14.35 1.69
CA ALA A 87 2.08 14.42 2.79
C ALA A 87 3.42 15.06 2.34
N ILE A 88 3.90 14.76 1.13
CA ILE A 88 5.06 15.44 0.54
C ILE A 88 4.79 16.94 0.37
N ALA A 89 3.63 17.30 -0.20
CA ALA A 89 3.29 18.72 -0.42
C ALA A 89 3.15 19.52 0.89
N MET A 90 2.74 18.85 1.97
CA MET A 90 2.63 19.43 3.31
C MET A 90 3.98 19.49 4.05
N GLY A 91 5.05 18.88 3.51
CA GLY A 91 6.37 18.82 4.15
C GLY A 91 6.45 17.83 5.31
N GLU A 92 5.56 16.84 5.35
CA GLU A 92 5.51 15.80 6.38
C GLU A 92 6.47 14.62 6.08
N ILE A 93 7.07 14.59 4.88
CA ILE A 93 7.95 13.54 4.32
C ILE A 93 9.15 14.14 3.59
#